data_AF-A0A2N5W6F3-F1
#
_entry.id   AF-A0A2N5W6F3-F1
#
_cell.length_a   1.000
_cell.length_b   1.000
_cell.length_c   1.000
_cell.angle_alpha   90.00
_cell.angle_beta   90.00
_cell.angle_gamma   90.00
#
_symmetry.space_group_name_H-M   'P 1'
#
loop_
_entity.id
_entity.type
_entity.pdbx_description
1 polymer ?
#
loop_
_entity_poly.entity_id
_entity_poly.type
_entity_poly.pdbx_seq_one_letter_code
_entity_poly.pdbx_strand_id
1 'polypeptide(L)'
;MREVFHHWAAPVLGRKEVRDLHKTTMKLAQWFVLAETPTKNRNSVIHLTLDRYLVRLGVWLEEQFENGLPLWNREIFAPQTGLSEELLVYDKLVTKLLEESRLRDLNEAIALGKFSTVKQELPVINHIFSAKEGSQELSSYTRISAIAVLFHAIHLPQVSSKANEIAELILKNENRVFFLFDHEKTLLNKIFTDFQRNDPRGQVPISEYVQEASVFAR
;
A
#
# COMPACT_ATOMS: atom_id res chain seq x y z
N MET A 1 11.43 19.82 15.48
CA MET A 1 11.69 18.87 14.36
C MET A 1 12.74 17.81 14.70
N ARG A 2 13.95 18.18 15.14
CA ARG A 2 15.01 17.21 15.50
C ARG A 2 14.58 16.21 16.56
N GLU A 3 13.93 16.66 17.63
CA GLU A 3 13.50 15.78 18.74
C GLU A 3 12.39 14.82 18.33
N VAL A 4 11.42 15.26 17.51
CA VAL A 4 10.33 14.41 16.98
C VAL A 4 10.87 13.35 16.02
N PHE A 5 11.80 13.73 15.15
CA PHE A 5 12.45 12.83 14.20
C PHE A 5 13.30 11.77 14.91
N HIS A 6 14.04 12.19 15.95
CA HIS A 6 14.79 11.26 16.78
C HIS A 6 13.88 10.35 17.60
N HIS A 7 12.72 10.82 18.07
CA HIS A 7 11.76 10.01 18.84
C HIS A 7 11.08 8.93 17.98
N TRP A 8 10.81 9.23 16.70
CA TRP A 8 10.16 8.29 15.78
C TRP A 8 11.14 7.27 15.16
N ALA A 9 12.39 7.68 14.90
CA ALA A 9 13.38 6.83 14.22
C ALA A 9 14.30 6.04 15.17
N ALA A 10 14.53 6.50 16.41
CA ALA A 10 15.42 5.83 17.37
C ALA A 10 15.00 4.43 17.85
N PRO A 11 13.70 4.05 17.88
CA PRO A 11 13.32 2.67 18.23
C PRO A 11 13.65 1.64 17.13
N VAL A 12 13.82 2.09 15.88
CA VAL A 12 13.98 1.23 14.69
C VAL A 12 15.40 1.31 14.11
N LEU A 13 16.10 2.41 14.35
CA LEU A 13 17.43 2.71 13.82
C LEU A 13 18.37 3.09 14.96
N GLY A 14 19.61 2.60 14.94
CA GLY A 14 20.62 3.01 15.91
C GLY A 14 20.89 4.52 15.88
N ARG A 15 21.48 5.05 16.96
CA ARG A 15 21.69 6.51 17.13
C ARG A 15 22.60 7.14 16.07
N LYS A 16 23.33 6.32 15.31
CA LYS A 16 24.21 6.79 14.23
C LYS A 16 23.40 6.95 12.94
N GLU A 17 22.59 5.95 12.63
CA GLU A 17 21.69 5.89 11.48
C GLU A 17 20.64 7.01 11.52
N VAL A 18 20.04 7.26 12.70
CA VAL A 18 19.09 8.40 12.86
C VAL A 18 19.78 9.74 12.62
N ARG A 19 21.05 9.87 13.01
CA ARG A 19 21.83 11.10 12.83
C ARG A 19 22.15 11.34 11.36
N ASP A 20 22.51 10.30 10.63
CA ASP A 20 22.87 10.40 9.22
C ASP A 20 21.63 10.59 8.34
N LEU A 21 20.53 9.94 8.68
CA LEU A 21 19.23 10.19 8.07
C LEU A 21 18.80 11.65 8.31
N HIS A 22 18.84 12.13 9.55
CA HIS A 22 18.50 13.52 9.89
C HIS A 22 19.38 14.55 9.17
N LYS A 23 20.70 14.30 9.07
CA LYS A 23 21.61 15.18 8.31
C LYS A 23 21.24 15.21 6.83
N THR A 24 20.84 14.08 6.27
CA THR A 24 20.42 13.98 4.87
C THR A 24 19.10 14.73 4.67
N THR A 25 18.11 14.54 5.55
CA THR A 25 16.84 15.29 5.50
C THR A 25 17.03 16.79 5.67
N MET A 26 17.93 17.22 6.55
CA MET A 26 18.24 18.64 6.77
C MET A 26 18.95 19.26 5.56
N LYS A 27 19.90 18.56 4.94
CA LYS A 27 20.53 19.01 3.69
C LYS A 27 19.52 19.14 2.54
N LEU A 28 18.55 18.22 2.48
CA LEU A 28 17.46 18.26 1.51
C LEU A 28 16.55 19.46 1.73
N ALA A 29 16.08 19.68 2.97
CA ALA A 29 15.25 20.83 3.32
C ALA A 29 15.94 22.17 3.02
N GLN A 30 17.25 22.26 3.28
CA GLN A 30 18.05 23.44 2.99
C GLN A 30 18.21 23.70 1.48
N TRP A 31 18.28 22.65 0.67
CA TRP A 31 18.23 22.75 -0.79
C TRP A 31 16.85 23.18 -1.33
N PHE A 32 15.76 22.70 -0.72
CA PHE A 32 14.40 23.11 -1.06
C PHE A 32 14.14 24.61 -0.82
N VAL A 33 14.68 25.16 0.26
CA VAL A 33 14.57 26.61 0.58
C VAL A 33 15.35 27.48 -0.41
N LEU A 34 16.44 26.97 -0.99
CA LEU A 34 17.27 27.73 -1.93
C LEU A 34 16.78 27.70 -3.39
N ALA A 35 15.83 26.83 -3.73
CA ALA A 35 15.34 26.63 -5.09
C ALA A 35 14.06 27.43 -5.42
N GLU A 36 13.73 28.48 -4.65
CA GLU A 36 12.52 29.29 -4.85
C GLU A 36 12.56 30.14 -6.14
N THR A 37 11.97 29.62 -7.22
CA THR A 37 11.30 30.46 -8.25
C THR A 37 9.96 29.85 -8.67
N PRO A 38 8.96 30.67 -9.10
CA PRO A 38 7.58 30.23 -9.21
C PRO A 38 7.20 29.84 -10.65
N THR A 39 6.42 28.75 -10.79
CA THR A 39 5.23 28.58 -11.66
C THR A 39 5.09 27.15 -12.19
N LYS A 40 3.85 26.60 -12.11
CA LYS A 40 3.20 25.45 -12.80
C LYS A 40 3.95 24.12 -13.08
N ASN A 41 5.26 24.12 -13.32
CA ASN A 41 6.14 22.96 -13.46
C ASN A 41 6.58 22.38 -12.09
N ARG A 42 6.04 22.91 -10.98
CA ARG A 42 6.38 22.51 -9.60
C ARG A 42 6.01 21.07 -9.30
N ASN A 43 4.79 20.63 -9.61
CA ASN A 43 4.37 19.27 -9.26
C ASN A 43 5.17 18.23 -10.04
N SER A 44 5.35 18.41 -11.36
CA SER A 44 6.16 17.51 -12.18
C SER A 44 7.62 17.41 -11.72
N VAL A 45 8.26 18.54 -11.40
CA VAL A 45 9.65 18.54 -10.90
C VAL A 45 9.74 17.96 -9.50
N ILE A 46 8.78 18.24 -8.61
CA ILE A 46 8.72 17.67 -7.26
C ILE A 46 8.49 16.16 -7.32
N HIS A 47 7.59 15.68 -8.17
CA HIS A 47 7.35 14.24 -8.39
C HIS A 47 8.60 13.56 -8.95
N LEU A 48 9.19 14.06 -10.04
CA LEU A 48 10.42 13.51 -10.62
C LEU A 48 11.60 13.49 -9.64
N THR A 49 11.68 14.51 -8.77
CA THR A 49 12.74 14.63 -7.77
C THR A 49 12.51 13.65 -6.61
N LEU A 50 11.28 13.57 -6.08
CA LEU A 50 10.89 12.60 -5.06
C LEU A 50 11.09 11.17 -5.56
N ASP A 51 10.70 10.85 -6.80
CA ASP A 51 10.88 9.52 -7.38
C ASP A 51 12.35 9.13 -7.45
N ARG A 52 13.22 10.06 -7.91
CA ARG A 52 14.67 9.83 -7.94
C ARG A 52 15.25 9.61 -6.54
N TYR A 53 14.73 10.30 -5.53
CA TYR A 53 15.16 10.10 -4.15
C TYR A 53 14.61 8.82 -3.53
N LEU A 54 13.38 8.41 -3.87
CA LEU A 54 12.79 7.14 -3.47
C LEU A 54 13.60 5.97 -4.04
N VAL A 55 14.02 6.05 -5.30
CA VAL A 55 14.93 5.04 -5.90
C VAL A 55 16.23 4.94 -5.11
N ARG A 56 16.86 6.09 -4.78
CA ARG A 56 18.12 6.10 -4.00
C ARG A 56 17.94 5.60 -2.57
N LEU A 57 16.84 5.96 -1.92
CA LEU A 57 16.51 5.48 -0.58
C LEU A 57 16.23 3.97 -0.59
N GLY A 58 15.57 3.45 -1.63
CA GLY A 58 15.35 2.02 -1.83
C GLY A 58 16.66 1.25 -1.89
N VAL A 59 17.59 1.66 -2.77
CA VAL A 59 18.92 1.04 -2.89
C VAL A 59 19.68 1.09 -1.57
N TRP A 60 19.71 2.25 -0.91
CA TRP A 60 20.39 2.38 0.37
C TRP A 60 19.78 1.49 1.46
N LEU A 61 18.45 1.41 1.54
CA LEU A 61 17.77 0.56 2.51
C LEU A 61 18.05 -0.93 2.25
N GLU A 62 18.01 -1.38 0.99
CA GLU A 62 18.37 -2.76 0.62
C GLU A 62 19.78 -3.13 1.07
N GLU A 63 20.74 -2.21 0.97
CA GLU A 63 22.11 -2.40 1.48
C GLU A 63 22.18 -2.47 3.01
N GLN A 64 21.23 -1.88 3.74
CA GLN A 64 21.22 -1.89 5.22
C GLN A 64 20.49 -3.09 5.83
N PHE A 65 19.61 -3.76 5.08
CA PHE A 65 18.85 -4.89 5.57
C PHE A 65 19.24 -6.18 4.85
N GLU A 66 20.16 -6.95 5.45
CA GLU A 66 20.65 -8.24 4.92
C GLU A 66 19.51 -9.24 4.61
N ASN A 67 18.35 -9.09 5.27
CA ASN A 67 17.17 -9.94 5.10
C ASN A 67 16.07 -9.30 4.22
N GLY A 68 16.39 -8.24 3.49
CA GLY A 68 15.44 -7.50 2.65
C GLY A 68 14.70 -6.38 3.38
N LEU A 69 13.97 -5.57 2.62
CA LEU A 69 13.29 -4.38 3.13
C LEU A 69 12.18 -4.73 4.14
N PRO A 70 12.00 -3.91 5.19
CA PRO A 70 10.81 -3.98 6.04
C PRO A 70 9.52 -3.94 5.20
N LEU A 71 8.50 -4.70 5.61
CA LEU A 71 7.26 -4.96 4.87
C LEU A 71 6.73 -3.77 4.05
N TRP A 72 6.39 -2.66 4.72
CA TRP A 72 5.79 -1.49 4.05
C TRP A 72 6.72 -0.83 3.05
N ASN A 73 8.02 -0.84 3.34
CA ASN A 73 9.03 -0.28 2.44
C ASN A 73 9.12 -1.14 1.18
N ARG A 74 9.06 -2.46 1.31
CA ARG A 74 9.05 -3.37 0.16
C ARG A 74 7.87 -3.08 -0.77
N GLU A 75 6.67 -2.87 -0.24
CA GLU A 75 5.49 -2.52 -1.05
C GLU A 75 5.62 -1.17 -1.76
N ILE A 76 6.33 -0.22 -1.16
CA ILE A 76 6.55 1.13 -1.71
C ILE A 76 7.65 1.10 -2.79
N PHE A 77 8.74 0.37 -2.57
CA PHE A 77 9.92 0.40 -3.45
C PHE A 77 9.92 -0.68 -4.53
N ALA A 78 9.18 -1.77 -4.35
CA ALA A 78 9.05 -2.86 -5.33
C ALA A 78 7.59 -3.18 -5.73
N PRO A 79 6.72 -2.19 -5.99
CA PRO A 79 5.28 -2.40 -6.25
C PRO A 79 4.99 -3.28 -7.47
N GLN A 80 5.90 -3.28 -8.46
CA GLN A 80 5.81 -4.12 -9.66
C GLN A 80 5.89 -5.62 -9.37
N THR A 81 6.41 -6.00 -8.20
CA THR A 81 6.55 -7.40 -7.79
C THR A 81 5.27 -7.94 -7.13
N GLY A 82 4.21 -7.14 -7.04
CA GLY A 82 2.97 -7.51 -6.36
C GLY A 82 3.11 -7.42 -4.84
N LEU A 83 2.20 -8.01 -4.06
CA LEU A 83 2.20 -8.05 -2.59
C LEU A 83 3.26 -9.02 -2.02
N SER A 84 3.78 -8.77 -0.82
CA SER A 84 4.73 -9.68 -0.16
C SER A 84 4.00 -10.90 0.40
N GLU A 85 4.75 -11.94 0.78
CA GLU A 85 4.17 -13.13 1.41
C GLU A 85 3.35 -12.77 2.67
N GLU A 86 3.81 -11.80 3.47
CA GLU A 86 3.11 -11.33 4.67
C GLU A 86 1.76 -10.68 4.37
N LEU A 87 1.56 -10.12 3.18
CA LEU A 87 0.27 -9.56 2.75
C LEU A 87 -0.55 -10.54 1.93
N LEU A 88 0.10 -11.50 1.26
CA LEU A 88 -0.56 -12.59 0.53
C LEU A 88 -1.17 -13.64 1.46
N VAL A 89 -0.57 -13.89 2.62
CA VAL A 89 -1.13 -14.78 3.65
C VAL A 89 -2.13 -13.99 4.49
N TYR A 90 -3.40 -14.38 4.45
CA TYR A 90 -4.47 -13.61 5.10
C TYR A 90 -4.24 -13.46 6.62
N ASP A 91 -3.84 -14.52 7.32
CA ASP A 91 -3.60 -14.47 8.76
C ASP A 91 -2.46 -13.51 9.12
N LYS A 92 -1.39 -13.48 8.32
CA LYS A 92 -0.28 -12.53 8.49
C LYS A 92 -0.78 -11.09 8.23
N LEU A 93 -1.59 -10.87 7.20
CA LEU A 93 -2.22 -9.58 6.91
C LEU A 93 -3.06 -9.09 8.10
N VAL A 94 -3.92 -9.95 8.66
CA VAL A 94 -4.78 -9.59 9.80
C VAL A 94 -3.98 -9.07 10.99
N THR A 95 -2.81 -9.68 11.30
CA THR A 95 -1.95 -9.19 12.39
C THR A 95 -1.43 -7.78 12.15
N LYS A 96 -1.27 -7.37 10.89
CA LYS A 96 -0.86 -6.01 10.53
C LYS A 96 -2.02 -5.04 10.67
N LEU A 97 -3.22 -5.46 10.27
CA LEU A 97 -4.42 -4.62 10.29
C LEU A 97 -4.95 -4.28 11.69
N LEU A 98 -4.39 -4.83 12.77
CA LEU A 98 -4.83 -4.56 14.15
C LEU A 98 -4.85 -3.07 14.50
N GLU A 99 -3.94 -2.28 13.92
CA GLU A 99 -3.86 -0.83 14.14
C GLU A 99 -4.66 -0.01 13.11
N GLU A 100 -5.22 -0.65 12.08
CA GLU A 100 -5.95 -0.01 11.00
C GLU A 100 -7.47 -0.13 11.21
N SER A 101 -7.99 0.69 12.12
CA SER A 101 -9.38 0.63 12.56
C SER A 101 -10.40 0.85 11.44
N ARG A 102 -10.03 1.54 10.35
CA ARG A 102 -10.96 1.81 9.23
C ARG A 102 -11.25 0.57 8.40
N LEU A 103 -10.35 -0.42 8.43
CA LEU A 103 -10.54 -1.69 7.71
C LEU A 103 -11.05 -2.81 8.62
N ARG A 104 -11.24 -2.56 9.92
CA ARG A 104 -11.57 -3.59 10.91
C ARG A 104 -12.82 -4.38 10.53
N ASP A 105 -13.92 -3.69 10.25
CA ASP A 105 -15.23 -4.34 10.05
C ASP A 105 -15.23 -5.15 8.73
N LEU A 106 -14.58 -4.62 7.69
CA LEU A 106 -14.35 -5.35 6.43
C LEU A 106 -13.47 -6.59 6.65
N ASN A 107 -12.36 -6.46 7.38
CA ASN A 107 -11.44 -7.54 7.69
C ASN A 107 -12.09 -8.64 8.54
N GLU A 108 -12.90 -8.26 9.53
CA GLU A 108 -13.68 -9.22 10.33
C GLU A 108 -14.70 -9.95 9.47
N ALA A 109 -15.41 -9.25 8.59
CA ALA A 109 -16.38 -9.85 7.69
C ALA A 109 -15.74 -10.87 6.72
N ILE A 110 -14.55 -10.57 6.21
CA ILE A 110 -13.79 -11.50 5.36
C ILE A 110 -13.34 -12.72 6.17
N ALA A 111 -12.77 -12.51 7.36
CA ALA A 111 -12.32 -13.60 8.25
C ALA A 111 -13.45 -14.56 8.64
N LEU A 112 -14.67 -14.04 8.83
CA LEU A 112 -15.85 -14.82 9.19
C LEU A 112 -16.62 -15.38 7.98
N GLY A 113 -16.15 -15.15 6.75
CA GLY A 113 -16.85 -15.59 5.53
C GLY A 113 -18.24 -14.95 5.35
N LYS A 114 -18.50 -13.79 5.96
CA LYS A 114 -19.80 -13.10 5.91
C LYS A 114 -19.92 -12.28 4.62
N PHE A 115 -20.03 -12.95 3.47
CA PHE A 115 -19.94 -12.31 2.14
C PHE A 115 -20.91 -11.13 1.92
N SER A 116 -22.12 -11.19 2.49
CA SER A 116 -23.07 -10.07 2.43
C SER A 116 -22.54 -8.82 3.15
N THR A 117 -21.94 -9.00 4.33
CA THR A 117 -21.29 -7.93 5.09
C THR A 117 -20.04 -7.44 4.36
N VAL A 118 -19.24 -8.34 3.78
CA VAL A 118 -18.07 -7.94 2.97
C VAL A 118 -18.49 -7.01 1.83
N LYS A 119 -19.57 -7.33 1.10
CA LYS A 119 -20.10 -6.46 0.03
C LYS A 119 -20.55 -5.09 0.54
N GLN A 120 -21.13 -5.04 1.74
CA GLN A 120 -21.60 -3.80 2.36
C GLN A 120 -20.42 -2.91 2.80
N GLU A 121 -19.35 -3.51 3.32
CA GLU A 121 -18.20 -2.79 3.86
C GLU A 121 -17.12 -2.45 2.81
N LEU A 122 -17.05 -3.19 1.69
CA LEU A 122 -16.11 -2.94 0.59
C LEU A 122 -15.98 -1.47 0.13
N PRO A 123 -17.05 -0.66 0.07
CA PRO A 123 -16.97 0.77 -0.25
C PRO A 123 -16.05 1.60 0.65
N VAL A 124 -15.67 1.14 1.84
CA VAL A 124 -14.68 1.82 2.69
C VAL A 124 -13.35 2.05 1.96
N ILE A 125 -13.00 1.16 1.03
CA ILE A 125 -11.78 1.29 0.21
C ILE A 125 -11.88 2.54 -0.70
N ASN A 126 -13.06 2.84 -1.26
CA ASN A 126 -13.26 4.07 -2.03
C ASN A 126 -13.04 5.32 -1.17
N HIS A 127 -13.41 5.27 0.12
CA HIS A 127 -13.19 6.38 1.05
C HIS A 127 -11.71 6.59 1.36
N ILE A 128 -10.95 5.50 1.55
CA ILE A 128 -9.50 5.56 1.77
C ILE A 128 -8.78 6.21 0.59
N PHE A 129 -9.18 5.89 -0.65
CA PHE A 129 -8.58 6.46 -1.85
C PHE A 129 -9.22 7.77 -2.31
N SER A 130 -10.22 8.29 -1.60
CA SER A 130 -10.93 9.48 -2.05
C SER A 130 -9.99 10.69 -2.15
N ALA A 131 -10.19 11.53 -3.16
CA ALA A 131 -9.49 12.81 -3.29
C ALA A 131 -10.05 13.90 -2.36
N LYS A 132 -11.07 13.59 -1.54
CA LYS A 132 -11.62 14.52 -0.54
C LYS A 132 -10.60 14.87 0.55
N GLU A 133 -10.76 16.03 1.17
CA GLU A 133 -9.95 16.47 2.32
C GLU A 133 -9.95 15.40 3.43
N GLY A 134 -8.78 15.17 4.03
CA GLY A 134 -8.54 14.13 5.04
C GLY A 134 -8.10 12.77 4.48
N SER A 135 -8.61 12.33 3.33
CA SER A 135 -8.18 11.04 2.73
C SER A 135 -6.78 11.11 2.11
N GLN A 136 -6.37 12.29 1.63
CA GLN A 136 -5.02 12.53 1.12
C GLN A 136 -3.94 12.47 2.21
N GLU A 137 -4.32 12.76 3.45
CA GLU A 137 -3.42 12.75 4.61
C GLU A 137 -3.19 11.35 5.19
N LEU A 138 -3.94 10.35 4.71
CA LEU A 138 -3.73 8.97 5.09
C LEU A 138 -2.31 8.52 4.72
N SER A 139 -1.76 7.62 5.52
CA SER A 139 -0.42 7.08 5.28
C SER A 139 -0.40 6.12 4.08
N SER A 140 0.77 5.93 3.45
CA SER A 140 0.93 4.87 2.45
C SER A 140 0.70 3.48 3.04
N TYR A 141 1.03 3.27 4.33
CA TYR A 141 0.70 2.04 5.05
C TYR A 141 -0.80 1.72 4.97
N THR A 142 -1.64 2.68 5.34
CA THR A 142 -3.10 2.56 5.23
C THR A 142 -3.58 2.20 3.82
N ARG A 143 -3.06 2.89 2.80
CA ARG A 143 -3.47 2.67 1.41
C ARG A 143 -3.01 1.31 0.88
N ILE A 144 -1.80 0.88 1.23
CA ILE A 144 -1.29 -0.46 0.92
C ILE A 144 -2.10 -1.53 1.64
N SER A 145 -2.46 -1.34 2.91
CA SER A 145 -3.37 -2.23 3.64
C SER A 145 -4.72 -2.36 2.94
N ALA A 146 -5.29 -1.26 2.45
CA ALA A 146 -6.54 -1.30 1.68
C ALA A 146 -6.38 -2.07 0.36
N ILE A 147 -5.26 -1.92 -0.35
CA ILE A 147 -4.93 -2.70 -1.55
C ILE A 147 -4.82 -4.19 -1.22
N ALA A 148 -4.15 -4.55 -0.12
CA ALA A 148 -4.02 -5.94 0.32
C ALA A 148 -5.39 -6.55 0.68
N VAL A 149 -6.24 -5.85 1.43
CA VAL A 149 -7.60 -6.32 1.73
C VAL A 149 -8.44 -6.46 0.46
N LEU A 150 -8.32 -5.51 -0.48
CA LEU A 150 -8.99 -5.59 -1.78
C LEU A 150 -8.55 -6.81 -2.58
N PHE A 151 -7.25 -7.12 -2.58
CA PHE A 151 -6.70 -8.31 -3.23
C PHE A 151 -7.36 -9.59 -2.71
N HIS A 152 -7.48 -9.76 -1.40
CA HIS A 152 -8.16 -10.91 -0.80
C HIS A 152 -9.63 -10.96 -1.17
N ALA A 153 -10.33 -9.81 -1.15
CA ALA A 153 -11.74 -9.73 -1.52
C ALA A 153 -12.01 -10.07 -3.00
N ILE A 154 -11.10 -9.71 -3.92
CA ILE A 154 -11.17 -10.05 -5.35
C ILE A 154 -11.19 -11.57 -5.56
N HIS A 155 -10.51 -12.32 -4.70
CA HIS A 155 -10.39 -13.78 -4.81
C HIS A 155 -11.49 -14.55 -4.09
N LEU A 156 -12.44 -13.87 -3.44
CA LEU A 156 -13.63 -14.50 -2.87
C LEU A 156 -14.73 -14.61 -3.94
N PRO A 157 -15.18 -15.81 -4.36
CA PRO A 157 -16.09 -15.97 -5.51
C PRO A 157 -17.36 -15.13 -5.43
N GLN A 158 -17.96 -15.02 -4.24
CA GLN A 158 -19.22 -14.31 -4.02
C GLN A 158 -19.04 -12.79 -4.04
N VAL A 159 -17.84 -12.29 -3.80
CA VAL A 159 -17.50 -10.87 -3.61
C VAL A 159 -16.70 -10.31 -4.80
N SER A 160 -16.01 -11.19 -5.53
CA SER A 160 -15.04 -10.88 -6.60
C SER A 160 -15.53 -9.81 -7.56
N SER A 161 -16.75 -9.95 -8.09
CA SER A 161 -17.32 -8.96 -9.02
C SER A 161 -17.37 -7.54 -8.44
N LYS A 162 -17.76 -7.39 -7.17
CA LYS A 162 -17.85 -6.05 -6.53
C LYS A 162 -16.47 -5.49 -6.20
N ALA A 163 -15.56 -6.35 -5.74
CA ALA A 163 -14.18 -5.96 -5.46
C ALA A 163 -13.45 -5.54 -6.75
N ASN A 164 -13.67 -6.26 -7.86
CA ASN A 164 -13.13 -5.91 -9.17
C ASN A 164 -13.67 -4.56 -9.67
N GLU A 165 -14.98 -4.31 -9.51
CA GLU A 165 -15.57 -3.01 -9.86
C GLU A 165 -14.89 -1.86 -9.11
N ILE A 166 -14.60 -2.04 -7.82
CA ILE A 166 -13.88 -1.04 -7.01
C ILE A 166 -12.45 -0.84 -7.51
N ALA A 167 -11.72 -1.92 -7.79
CA ALA A 167 -10.36 -1.82 -8.33
C ALA A 167 -10.33 -1.07 -9.68
N GLU A 168 -11.23 -1.40 -10.60
CA GLU A 168 -11.36 -0.71 -11.89
C GLU A 168 -11.70 0.77 -11.72
N LEU A 169 -12.65 1.07 -10.83
CA LEU A 169 -13.09 2.43 -10.56
C LEU A 169 -11.92 3.30 -10.07
N ILE A 170 -11.13 2.76 -9.14
CA ILE A 170 -9.93 3.42 -8.58
C ILE A 170 -8.84 3.58 -9.65
N LEU A 171 -8.59 2.57 -10.48
CA LEU A 171 -7.54 2.60 -11.52
C LEU A 171 -7.87 3.51 -12.69
N LYS A 172 -9.12 3.47 -13.18
CA LYS A 172 -9.57 4.33 -14.30
C LYS A 172 -9.58 5.79 -13.88
N ASN A 173 -10.09 6.08 -12.67
CA ASN A 173 -10.11 7.41 -12.05
C ASN A 173 -10.59 8.53 -13.01
N GLU A 174 -11.58 8.26 -13.86
CA GLU A 174 -11.99 9.13 -14.98
C GLU A 174 -12.35 10.56 -14.53
N ASN A 175 -12.97 10.68 -13.35
CA ASN A 175 -13.39 11.95 -12.76
C ASN A 175 -12.39 12.54 -11.75
N ARG A 176 -11.18 11.96 -11.63
CA ARG A 176 -10.15 12.37 -10.64
C ARG A 176 -10.67 12.44 -9.20
N VAL A 177 -11.61 11.57 -8.87
CA VAL A 177 -12.23 11.48 -7.54
C VAL A 177 -11.40 10.64 -6.57
N PHE A 178 -10.37 9.96 -7.05
CA PHE A 178 -9.40 9.22 -6.26
C PHE A 178 -8.01 9.83 -6.32
N PHE A 179 -7.26 9.64 -5.24
CA PHE A 179 -5.87 10.01 -5.08
C PHE A 179 -5.04 8.77 -4.74
N LEU A 180 -4.00 8.53 -5.53
CA LEU A 180 -3.04 7.43 -5.37
C LEU A 180 -1.64 7.95 -5.68
N PHE A 181 -0.66 7.48 -4.93
CA PHE A 181 0.74 7.62 -5.31
C PHE A 181 1.10 6.62 -6.41
N ASP A 182 2.19 6.89 -7.14
CA ASP A 182 2.58 6.05 -8.28
C ASP A 182 2.89 4.60 -7.90
N HIS A 183 3.47 4.38 -6.71
CA HIS A 183 3.72 3.02 -6.19
C HIS A 183 2.41 2.29 -5.87
N GLU A 184 1.42 2.97 -5.28
CA GLU A 184 0.10 2.42 -4.96
C GLU A 184 -0.65 2.05 -6.24
N LYS A 185 -0.60 2.94 -7.25
CA LYS A 185 -1.19 2.68 -8.57
C LYS A 185 -0.53 1.50 -9.25
N THR A 186 0.80 1.42 -9.19
CA THR A 186 1.58 0.32 -9.78
C THR A 186 1.24 -1.01 -9.11
N LEU A 187 1.18 -1.02 -7.77
CA LEU A 187 0.84 -2.21 -6.99
C LEU A 187 -0.58 -2.68 -7.27
N LEU A 188 -1.58 -1.78 -7.19
CA LEU A 188 -2.98 -2.09 -7.49
C LEU A 188 -3.14 -2.62 -8.92
N ASN A 189 -2.49 -1.98 -9.89
CA ASN A 189 -2.55 -2.41 -11.28
C ASN A 189 -1.92 -3.79 -11.48
N LYS A 190 -0.81 -4.10 -10.80
CA LYS A 190 -0.15 -5.41 -10.85
C LYS A 190 -1.09 -6.51 -10.38
N ILE A 191 -1.61 -6.40 -9.15
CA ILE A 191 -2.47 -7.44 -8.57
C ILE A 191 -3.77 -7.63 -9.36
N PHE A 192 -4.30 -6.55 -9.93
CA PHE A 192 -5.56 -6.58 -10.64
C PHE A 192 -5.41 -7.16 -12.06
N THR A 193 -4.34 -6.77 -12.75
CA THR A 193 -4.03 -7.29 -14.10
C THR A 193 -3.73 -8.79 -14.04
N ASP A 194 -2.98 -9.24 -13.02
CA ASP A 194 -2.69 -10.65 -12.79
C ASP A 194 -3.98 -11.47 -12.66
N PHE A 195 -4.91 -10.99 -11.83
CA PHE A 195 -6.21 -11.61 -11.62
C PHE A 195 -7.04 -11.63 -12.92
N GLN A 196 -7.23 -10.49 -13.58
CA GLN A 196 -8.06 -10.40 -14.79
C GLN A 196 -7.56 -11.27 -15.94
N ARG A 197 -6.24 -11.44 -16.06
CA ARG A 197 -5.63 -12.25 -17.11
C ARG A 197 -5.56 -13.74 -16.75
N ASN A 198 -5.95 -14.12 -15.53
CA ASN A 198 -5.66 -15.43 -14.97
C ASN A 198 -4.19 -15.82 -15.21
N ASP A 199 -3.26 -14.89 -14.98
CA ASP A 199 -1.84 -15.14 -15.26
C ASP A 199 -1.37 -16.31 -14.38
N PRO A 200 -0.84 -17.42 -14.96
CA PRO A 200 -0.32 -18.54 -14.18
C PRO A 200 0.82 -18.15 -13.22
N ARG A 201 1.46 -17.02 -13.45
CA ARG A 201 2.50 -16.42 -12.60
C ARG A 201 1.97 -15.24 -11.78
N GLY A 202 0.68 -14.97 -11.87
CA GLY A 202 -0.02 -13.97 -11.09
C GLY A 202 -0.11 -14.36 -9.61
N GLN A 203 -0.36 -13.38 -8.77
CA GLN A 203 -0.50 -13.62 -7.34
C GLN A 203 -1.90 -14.14 -7.00
N VAL A 204 -1.94 -15.13 -6.11
CA VAL A 204 -3.16 -15.63 -5.48
C VAL A 204 -3.00 -15.54 -3.96
N PRO A 205 -4.10 -15.39 -3.19
CA PRO A 205 -4.04 -15.49 -1.75
C PRO A 205 -3.41 -16.81 -1.31
N ILE A 206 -2.49 -16.73 -0.36
CA ILE A 206 -1.91 -17.92 0.27
C ILE A 206 -2.83 -18.22 1.45
N SER A 207 -3.64 -19.26 1.29
CA SER A 207 -4.59 -19.66 2.30
C SER A 207 -4.09 -20.86 3.09
N GLU A 208 -4.14 -20.77 4.41
CA GLU A 208 -4.20 -21.96 5.28
C GLU A 208 -5.66 -22.46 5.46
N TYR A 209 -6.65 -21.73 4.93
CA TYR A 209 -8.09 -21.91 5.23
C TYR A 209 -9.00 -22.28 4.03
N VAL A 210 -8.49 -22.51 2.83
CA VAL A 210 -9.32 -22.90 1.66
C VAL A 210 -9.06 -24.36 1.28
N GLN A 211 -9.32 -25.28 2.21
CA GLN A 211 -9.43 -26.71 1.89
C GLN A 211 -10.87 -27.26 1.90
N GLU A 212 -11.87 -26.51 2.38
CA GLU A 212 -13.23 -27.09 2.49
C GLU A 212 -14.21 -26.69 1.38
N ALA A 213 -13.91 -25.68 0.56
CA ALA A 213 -14.82 -25.31 -0.53
C ALA A 213 -14.69 -26.20 -1.79
N SER A 214 -13.64 -27.02 -1.91
CA SER A 214 -13.40 -27.90 -3.06
C SER A 214 -13.85 -29.35 -2.86
N VAL A 215 -14.32 -29.72 -1.65
CA VAL A 215 -14.75 -31.09 -1.34
C VAL A 215 -16.26 -31.30 -1.56
N PHE A 216 -17.06 -30.23 -1.65
CA PHE A 216 -18.53 -30.33 -1.82
C PHE A 216 -19.04 -30.14 -3.26
N ALA A 217 -18.14 -30.14 -4.25
CA ALA A 217 -18.51 -30.08 -5.68
C ALA A 217 -18.21 -31.40 -6.42
N ARG A 218 -18.62 -32.54 -5.83
CA ARG A 218 -18.71 -33.83 -6.53
C ARG A 218 -20.09 -34.45 -6.34
#